data_AF-A0A7R7RPN2-F1
#
_entry.id   AF-A0A7R7RPN2-F1
#
_cell.length_a   1.000
_cell.length_b   1.000
_cell.length_c   1.000
_cell.angle_alpha   90.00
_cell.angle_beta   90.00
_cell.angle_gamma   90.00
#
_symmetry.space_group_name_H-M   'P 1'
#
loop_
_entity.id
_entity.type
_entity.pdbx_description
1 polymer ?
#
loop_
_entity_poly.entity_id
_entity_poly.type
_entity_poly.pdbx_seq_one_letter_code
_entity_poly.pdbx_strand_id
1 'polypeptide(L)' 'MARFKTEMEVCPHCRRSAEAKVEYSYDNDGKVTGRRVRDVNCRYADCPGSEVPPHWG' A
#
# COMPACT_ATOMS: atom_id res chain seq x y z
N MET A 1 0.99 -1.69 -22.11
CA MET A 1 0.36 -1.22 -20.86
C MET A 1 1.40 -0.79 -19.84
N ALA A 2 1.06 0.09 -18.90
CA ALA A 2 1.97 0.47 -17.82
C ALA A 2 2.16 -0.68 -16.81
N ARG A 3 3.40 -1.11 -16.60
CA ARG A 3 3.77 -2.16 -15.63
C ARG A 3 3.50 -1.74 -14.19
N PHE A 4 3.62 -0.45 -13.88
CA PHE A 4 3.37 0.09 -12.56
C PHE A 4 2.20 1.05 -12.61
N LYS A 5 1.32 0.95 -11.63
CA LYS A 5 0.20 1.86 -11.42
C LYS A 5 0.15 2.28 -9.96
N THR A 6 -0.36 3.48 -9.75
CA THR A 6 -0.64 4.02 -8.43
C THR A 6 -2.10 3.74 -8.11
N GLU A 7 -2.36 3.05 -7.01
CA GLU A 7 -3.71 2.69 -6.55
C GLU A 7 -3.84 2.88 -5.05
N MET A 8 -5.07 2.94 -4.56
CA MET A 8 -5.33 2.96 -3.12
C MET A 8 -5.30 1.53 -2.57
N GLU A 9 -4.48 1.30 -1.56
CA GLU A 9 -4.39 0.03 -0.82
C GLU A 9 -4.54 0.25 0.67
N VAL A 10 -4.75 -0.85 1.39
CA VAL A 10 -4.91 -0.82 2.84
C VAL A 10 -3.53 -0.84 3.50
N CYS A 11 -3.24 0.18 4.30
CA CYS A 11 -2.04 0.24 5.09
C CYS A 11 -1.98 -0.96 6.07
N PRO A 12 -0.87 -1.73 6.10
CA PRO A 12 -0.76 -2.89 6.98
C PRO A 12 -0.71 -2.54 8.47
N HIS A 13 -0.35 -1.29 8.81
CA HIS A 13 -0.18 -0.85 10.20
C HIS A 13 -1.49 -0.39 10.85
N CYS A 14 -2.29 0.41 10.16
CA CYS A 14 -3.52 1.00 10.71
C CYS A 14 -4.77 0.80 9.85
N ARG A 15 -4.68 -0.04 8.81
CA ARG A 15 -5.78 -0.34 7.88
C ARG A 15 -6.43 0.87 7.22
N ARG A 16 -5.74 2.01 7.16
CA ARG A 16 -6.18 3.19 6.41
C ARG A 16 -5.87 3.05 4.93
N SER A 17 -6.70 3.66 4.08
CA SER A 17 -6.42 3.79 2.65
C SER A 17 -5.18 4.67 2.46
N ALA A 18 -4.18 4.12 1.77
CA ALA A 18 -2.93 4.79 1.45
C ALA A 18 -2.58 4.53 -0.01
N GLU A 19 -1.87 5.49 -0.61
CA GLU A 19 -1.39 5.34 -1.97
C GLU A 19 -0.36 4.21 -2.04
N ALA A 20 -0.48 3.34 -3.04
CA ALA A 20 0.40 2.21 -3.22
C ALA A 20 0.82 2.04 -4.67
N LYS A 21 2.06 1.62 -4.84
CA LYS A 21 2.63 1.21 -6.12
C LYS A 21 2.29 -0.25 -6.36
N VAL A 22 1.45 -0.49 -7.35
CA VAL A 22 1.01 -1.82 -7.78
C VAL A 22 1.71 -2.18 -9.08
N GLU A 23 2.35 -3.34 -9.10
CA GLU A 23 2.91 -3.94 -10.29
C GLU A 23 1.89 -4.88 -10.93
N TYR A 24 1.69 -4.70 -12.23
CA TYR A 24 0.85 -5.54 -13.06
C TYR A 24 1.69 -6.38 -14.01
N SER A 25 1.33 -7.66 -14.10
CA SER A 25 1.82 -8.57 -15.13
C SER A 25 0.73 -8.78 -16.16
N TYR A 26 1.13 -8.79 -17.43
CA TYR A 26 0.23 -8.94 -18.58
C TYR A 26 0.65 -10.18 -19.37
N ASP A 27 -0.30 -10.90 -19.96
CA ASP A 27 0.00 -11.87 -21.01
C ASP A 27 0.27 -11.19 -22.36
N ASN A 28 0.53 -12.01 -23.38
CA ASN A 28 0.80 -11.54 -24.74
C ASN A 28 -0.41 -10.86 -25.39
N ASP A 29 -1.62 -11.16 -24.93
CA ASP A 29 -2.88 -10.53 -25.35
C ASP A 29 -3.15 -9.22 -24.59
N GLY A 30 -2.29 -8.85 -23.63
CA GLY A 30 -2.41 -7.65 -22.81
C GLY A 30 -3.44 -7.78 -21.67
N LYS A 31 -3.91 -8.98 -21.36
CA LYS A 31 -4.78 -9.25 -20.21
C LYS A 31 -3.93 -9.32 -18.94
N VAL A 32 -4.47 -8.79 -17.84
CA VAL A 32 -3.82 -8.88 -16.53
C VAL A 32 -3.78 -10.34 -16.08
N THR A 33 -2.57 -10.86 -15.87
CA THR A 33 -2.31 -12.20 -15.32
C THR A 33 -1.85 -12.15 -13.87
N GLY A 34 -1.40 -10.99 -13.39
CA GLY A 34 -0.93 -10.83 -12.02
C GLY A 34 -1.02 -9.39 -11.54
N ARG A 35 -1.22 -9.26 -10.22
CA ARG A 35 -1.24 -8.00 -9.48
C ARG A 35 -0.42 -8.17 -8.21
N ARG A 36 0.59 -7.32 -8.01
CA ARG A 36 1.44 -7.35 -6.81
C ARG A 36 1.61 -5.96 -6.25
N VAL A 37 1.18 -5.75 -5.01
CA VAL A 37 1.47 -4.53 -4.26
C VAL A 37 2.96 -4.54 -3.91
N ARG A 38 3.70 -3.51 -4.34
CA ARG A 38 5.15 -3.40 -4.15
C ARG A 38 5.51 -2.49 -3.00
N ASP A 39 4.85 -1.34 -2.94
CA ASP A 39 5.10 -0.32 -1.93
C ASP A 39 3.77 0.31 -1.55
N VAL A 40 3.50 0.41 -0.26
CA VAL A 40 2.33 1.15 0.26
C VAL A 40 2.91 2.35 0.98
N ASN A 41 2.56 3.55 0.53
CA ASN A 41 2.96 4.82 1.11
C ASN A 41 2.22 5.06 2.43
N CYS A 42 2.53 4.22 3.41
CA CYS A 42 2.03 4.31 4.77
C CYS A 42 3.18 3.98 5.71
N ARG A 43 3.58 4.94 6.54
CA ARG A 43 4.50 4.69 7.63
C ARG A 43 3.71 4.48 8.91
N TYR A 44 4.27 3.72 9.83
CA TYR A 44 3.68 3.55 11.16
C TYR A 44 3.43 4.89 11.87
N ALA A 45 4.29 5.89 11.65
CA ALA A 45 4.14 7.24 12.22
C ALA A 45 2.95 8.03 11.66
N ASP A 46 2.44 7.66 10.47
CA ASP A 46 1.26 8.30 9.86
C ASP A 46 -0.06 7.71 10.39
N CYS A 47 0.04 6.65 11.21
CA CYS A 47 -1.11 5.94 11.74
C CYS A 47 -1.61 6.57 13.05
N PRO A 48 -2.93 6.79 13.19
CA PRO A 48 -3.49 7.34 14.41
C PRO A 48 -3.23 6.40 15.60
N GLY A 49 -2.78 6.96 16.73
CA GLY A 49 -2.47 6.19 17.95
C GLY A 49 -1.03 5.65 18.02
N SER A 50 -0.16 5.95 17.05
CA SER A 50 1.29 5.69 17.18
C SER A 50 1.97 6.61 18.20
N GLU A 51 1.32 7.72 18.57
CA GLU A 51 1.68 8.58 19.70
C GLU A 51 1.12 7.99 21.00
N VAL A 52 1.72 6.92 21.52
CA VAL A 52 1.53 6.54 22.92
C VAL A 52 2.71 7.11 23.71
N PRO A 53 2.56 8.23 24.43
CA PRO A 53 3.58 8.67 25.37
C PRO A 53 3.74 7.62 26.49
N PRO A 54 4.95 7.19 26.86
CA PRO A 54 5.16 6.03 27.73
C PRO A 54 4.80 6.16 29.22
N HIS A 55 4.13 7.21 29.70
CA HIS A 55 4.10 7.45 31.16
C HIS A 55 2.96 8.34 31.63
N TRP A 56 1.86 7.70 32.06
CA TRP A 56 1.02 8.10 33.20
C TRP A 56 0.40 6.82 33.79
N GLY A 57 1.24 6.01 34.43
CA GLY A 57 0.85 4.95 35.37
C GLY A 57 1.29 5.36 36.77
#